data_AF-A0AAJ5YVQ0-F1
#
_entry.id   AF-A0AAJ5YVQ0-F1
#
_cell.length_a   1.000
_cell.length_b   1.000
_cell.length_c   1.000
_cell.angle_alpha   90.00
_cell.angle_beta   90.00
_cell.angle_gamma   90.00
#
_symmetry.space_group_name_H-M   'P 1'
#
loop_
_entity.id
_entity.type
_entity.pdbx_description
1 polymer ?
#
loop_
_entity_poly.entity_id
_entity_poly.type
_entity_poly.pdbx_seq_one_letter_code
_entity_poly.pdbx_strand_id
1 'polypeptide(L)'
;MGTLIETQDEDAPSVSVLRPLAGLDCNLFTNLCSIFEQKYPINRFEVLLSVASERDPCLPVARQVVARYPHIKSTVLVGAVDNLGVNPKINNLARSYAEAQYDIVWVVDSQVWLSPHAMSRAVDALTMKPLAPTPAFLSRKPHGNRVGIVHHVPLGVLPANTWGSHLERAFLSTTHAKMYLAINALAIDSCVMGKSNLYRKSDLVQVPDSFFAYDDDGQESSAVQIPCLSRDSSYGQAHEESEILLKARPLTRFGIFLAEDNMLALSLWRPPLNLAHRVAPGNVAHVAVGDIHTITEYAKRRMRWIRVRRYMVPEATYLEPFTESLVAGVLGWLGIYCWVITPMVGMLQGKKYWLSFALFYVSHLLAWHCVDERVLCALQSGNPLPPAERASFRVAWCLRELLALPIWLWAMLGTTVTWRGKRYRILKDGRASRIESGNQGTLAD
;
A
#
# COMPACT_ATOMS: atom_id res chain seq x y z
N MET A 1 -37.11 -3.53 -24.76
CA MET A 1 -36.41 -3.12 -23.53
C MET A 1 -35.32 -4.15 -23.21
N GLY A 2 -34.35 -4.35 -24.11
CA GLY A 2 -33.39 -5.45 -24.03
C GLY A 2 -32.19 -5.34 -24.99
N THR A 3 -31.71 -4.12 -25.28
CA THR A 3 -30.65 -3.92 -26.30
C THR A 3 -29.58 -2.92 -25.88
N LEU A 4 -29.65 -2.37 -24.67
CA LEU A 4 -28.67 -1.38 -24.16
C LEU A 4 -27.72 -1.94 -23.09
N ILE A 5 -27.93 -3.18 -22.62
CA ILE A 5 -27.08 -3.80 -21.59
C ILE A 5 -25.98 -4.66 -22.24
N GLU A 6 -26.25 -5.34 -23.35
CA GLU A 6 -25.24 -6.19 -24.03
C GLU A 6 -24.10 -5.39 -24.67
N THR A 7 -24.33 -4.15 -25.10
CA THR A 7 -23.30 -3.34 -25.78
C THR A 7 -22.23 -2.78 -24.83
N GLN A 8 -22.48 -2.70 -23.51
CA GLN A 8 -21.48 -2.19 -22.56
C GLN A 8 -20.40 -3.22 -22.20
N ASP A 9 -20.71 -4.52 -22.30
CA ASP A 9 -19.76 -5.59 -21.96
C ASP A 9 -18.73 -5.84 -23.08
N GLU A 10 -19.04 -5.50 -24.34
CA GLU A 10 -18.09 -5.65 -25.45
C GLU A 10 -16.99 -4.59 -25.45
N ASP A 11 -17.23 -3.36 -24.97
CA ASP A 11 -16.22 -2.29 -25.00
C ASP A 11 -15.33 -2.21 -23.75
N ALA A 12 -15.53 -3.11 -22.78
CA ALA A 12 -14.77 -3.11 -21.53
C ALA A 12 -13.26 -3.37 -21.79
N PRO A 13 -12.35 -2.52 -21.28
CA PRO A 13 -10.91 -2.73 -21.44
C PRO A 13 -10.44 -4.07 -20.87
N SER A 14 -9.53 -4.76 -21.54
CA SER A 14 -9.05 -6.03 -21.01
C SER A 14 -8.06 -5.87 -19.85
N VAL A 15 -8.11 -6.75 -18.84
CA VAL A 15 -7.30 -6.66 -17.60
C VAL A 15 -6.60 -7.98 -17.29
N SER A 16 -5.29 -7.94 -17.06
CA SER A 16 -4.55 -9.07 -16.49
C SER A 16 -4.43 -8.88 -14.98
N VAL A 17 -5.00 -9.81 -14.19
CA VAL A 17 -4.92 -9.77 -12.72
C VAL A 17 -3.75 -10.61 -12.25
N LEU A 18 -2.84 -10.03 -11.48
CA LEU A 18 -1.63 -10.67 -10.99
C LEU A 18 -1.73 -10.78 -9.46
N ARG A 19 -1.70 -11.99 -8.92
CA ARG A 19 -1.71 -12.21 -7.48
C ARG A 19 -0.47 -12.95 -7.02
N PRO A 20 0.47 -12.27 -6.33
CA PRO A 20 1.60 -12.94 -5.71
C PRO A 20 1.13 -13.64 -4.43
N LEU A 21 1.39 -14.94 -4.33
CA LEU A 21 1.06 -15.78 -3.18
C LEU A 21 2.34 -16.15 -2.42
N ALA A 22 2.26 -16.19 -1.09
CA ALA A 22 3.36 -16.64 -0.24
C ALA A 22 2.82 -17.07 1.13
N GLY A 23 2.84 -18.38 1.41
CA GLY A 23 2.28 -18.93 2.63
C GLY A 23 0.74 -18.90 2.68
N LEU A 24 0.18 -19.36 3.81
CA LEU A 24 -1.26 -19.45 4.01
C LEU A 24 -1.79 -18.22 4.73
N ASP A 25 -2.23 -17.22 3.97
CA ASP A 25 -2.96 -16.08 4.53
C ASP A 25 -4.32 -16.52 5.12
N CYS A 26 -4.78 -15.77 6.12
CA CYS A 26 -6.13 -15.93 6.65
C CYS A 26 -7.18 -15.78 5.53
N ASN A 27 -8.11 -16.74 5.46
CA ASN A 27 -9.16 -16.81 4.43
C ASN A 27 -8.62 -16.81 2.98
N LEU A 28 -7.41 -17.33 2.74
CA LEU A 28 -6.78 -17.34 1.42
C LEU A 28 -7.72 -17.82 0.30
N PHE A 29 -8.42 -18.94 0.49
CA PHE A 29 -9.36 -19.46 -0.52
C PHE A 29 -10.43 -18.43 -0.92
N THR A 30 -11.11 -17.84 0.05
CA THR A 30 -12.15 -16.83 -0.17
C THR A 30 -11.58 -15.55 -0.78
N ASN A 31 -10.41 -15.11 -0.32
CA ASN A 31 -9.72 -13.95 -0.88
C ASN A 31 -9.40 -14.16 -2.36
N LEU A 32 -8.89 -15.34 -2.72
CA LEU A 32 -8.60 -15.71 -4.11
C LEU A 32 -9.87 -15.77 -4.96
N CYS A 33 -10.93 -16.43 -4.48
CA CYS A 33 -12.22 -16.54 -5.19
C CYS A 33 -12.80 -15.16 -5.55
N SER A 34 -12.61 -14.14 -4.71
CA SER A 34 -13.18 -12.79 -4.95
C SER A 34 -12.79 -12.15 -6.29
N ILE A 35 -11.65 -12.52 -6.87
CA ILE A 35 -11.22 -12.04 -8.18
C ILE A 35 -11.94 -12.79 -9.31
N PHE A 36 -12.18 -14.07 -9.14
CA PHE A 36 -12.93 -14.89 -10.11
C PHE A 36 -14.43 -14.55 -10.09
N GLU A 37 -14.91 -13.98 -8.99
CA GLU A 37 -16.31 -13.55 -8.79
C GLU A 37 -16.56 -12.08 -9.20
N GLN A 38 -15.59 -11.43 -9.85
CA GLN A 38 -15.78 -10.08 -10.38
C GLN A 38 -16.83 -10.10 -11.48
N LYS A 39 -17.79 -9.17 -11.39
CA LYS A 39 -18.78 -8.86 -12.43
C LYS A 39 -18.10 -8.01 -13.50
N TYR A 40 -17.30 -8.68 -14.31
CA TYR A 40 -16.58 -8.16 -15.47
C TYR A 40 -16.70 -9.19 -16.61
N PRO A 41 -16.68 -8.79 -17.90
CA PRO A 41 -16.83 -9.74 -19.00
C PRO A 41 -15.74 -10.81 -18.95
N ILE A 42 -16.15 -12.09 -18.92
CA ILE A 42 -15.25 -13.23 -18.66
C ILE A 42 -14.13 -13.40 -19.69
N ASN A 43 -14.32 -12.88 -20.90
CA ASN A 43 -13.34 -12.86 -21.99
C ASN A 43 -12.46 -11.61 -21.98
N ARG A 44 -12.72 -10.64 -21.10
CA ARG A 44 -11.98 -9.38 -20.95
C ARG A 44 -11.04 -9.39 -19.74
N PHE A 45 -10.92 -10.48 -18.99
CA PHE A 45 -9.88 -10.57 -17.99
C PHE A 45 -9.29 -11.97 -17.86
N GLU A 46 -8.09 -12.01 -17.32
CA GLU A 46 -7.40 -13.24 -16.95
C GLU A 46 -6.80 -13.12 -15.56
N VAL A 47 -6.51 -14.27 -14.93
CA VAL A 47 -5.97 -14.32 -13.57
C VAL A 47 -4.68 -15.14 -13.54
N LEU A 48 -3.56 -14.49 -13.21
CA LEU A 48 -2.26 -15.12 -13.01
C LEU A 48 -1.93 -15.20 -11.51
N LEU A 49 -1.88 -16.40 -10.97
CA LEU A 49 -1.51 -16.66 -9.58
C LEU A 49 -0.03 -17.03 -9.52
N SER A 50 0.81 -16.20 -8.91
CA SER A 50 2.26 -16.42 -8.85
C SER A 50 2.68 -17.00 -7.51
N VAL A 51 3.33 -18.16 -7.53
CA VAL A 51 3.80 -18.87 -6.34
C VAL A 51 5.32 -19.02 -6.42
N ALA A 52 6.02 -18.60 -5.37
CA ALA A 52 7.49 -18.56 -5.43
C ALA A 52 8.13 -19.95 -5.48
N SER A 53 7.50 -20.98 -4.93
CA SER A 53 8.04 -22.33 -4.82
C SER A 53 6.96 -23.41 -4.93
N GLU A 54 7.28 -24.55 -5.55
CA GLU A 54 6.43 -25.75 -5.58
C GLU A 54 6.09 -26.29 -4.19
N ARG A 55 6.89 -25.94 -3.17
CA ARG A 55 6.69 -26.36 -1.78
C ARG A 55 5.86 -25.36 -0.97
N ASP A 56 5.44 -24.25 -1.56
CA ASP A 56 4.68 -23.24 -0.82
C ASP A 56 3.27 -23.80 -0.49
N PRO A 57 2.84 -23.74 0.79
CA PRO A 57 1.57 -24.31 1.20
C PRO A 57 0.35 -23.61 0.58
N CYS A 58 0.48 -22.44 -0.04
CA CYS A 58 -0.62 -21.81 -0.79
C CYS A 58 -0.94 -22.51 -2.11
N LEU A 59 -0.02 -23.28 -2.68
CA LEU A 59 -0.14 -23.83 -4.03
C LEU A 59 -1.35 -24.76 -4.21
N PRO A 60 -1.66 -25.70 -3.29
CA PRO A 60 -2.88 -26.50 -3.38
C PRO A 60 -4.14 -25.65 -3.37
N VAL A 61 -4.19 -24.59 -2.56
CA VAL A 61 -5.33 -23.67 -2.48
C VAL A 61 -5.51 -22.92 -3.81
N ALA A 62 -4.42 -22.43 -4.39
CA ALA A 62 -4.44 -21.76 -5.70
C ALA A 62 -4.99 -22.69 -6.81
N ARG A 63 -4.52 -23.94 -6.84
CA ARG A 63 -5.01 -24.96 -7.81
C ARG A 63 -6.50 -25.29 -7.60
N GLN A 64 -6.95 -25.40 -6.34
CA GLN A 64 -8.37 -25.61 -6.03
C GLN A 64 -9.26 -24.46 -6.50
N VAL A 65 -8.82 -23.21 -6.33
CA VAL A 65 -9.57 -22.04 -6.80
C VAL A 65 -9.63 -22.02 -8.33
N VAL A 66 -8.51 -22.26 -9.03
CA VAL A 66 -8.51 -22.33 -10.50
C VAL A 66 -9.45 -23.43 -11.01
N ALA A 67 -9.42 -24.62 -10.40
CA ALA A 67 -10.31 -25.72 -10.76
C ALA A 67 -11.80 -25.40 -10.53
N ARG A 68 -12.13 -24.52 -9.58
CA ARG A 68 -13.50 -24.09 -9.29
C ARG A 68 -14.07 -23.14 -10.36
N TYR A 69 -13.23 -22.38 -11.07
CA TYR A 69 -13.67 -21.40 -12.07
C TYR A 69 -13.08 -21.70 -13.47
N PRO A 70 -13.40 -22.86 -14.08
CA PRO A 70 -12.81 -23.27 -15.36
C PRO A 70 -13.20 -22.38 -16.54
N HIS A 71 -14.25 -21.56 -16.39
CA HIS A 71 -14.72 -20.60 -17.40
C HIS A 71 -13.94 -19.28 -17.39
N ILE A 72 -13.11 -19.03 -16.38
CA ILE A 72 -12.23 -17.86 -16.30
C ILE A 72 -10.83 -18.27 -16.71
N LYS A 73 -10.28 -17.55 -17.70
CA LYS A 73 -8.90 -17.75 -18.12
C LYS A 73 -7.95 -17.51 -16.95
N SER A 74 -7.28 -18.54 -16.49
CA SER A 74 -6.38 -18.43 -15.34
C SER A 74 -5.20 -19.39 -15.41
N THR A 75 -4.10 -19.01 -14.77
CA THR A 75 -2.86 -19.80 -14.78
C THR A 75 -2.17 -19.68 -13.43
N VAL A 76 -1.66 -20.80 -12.92
CA VAL A 76 -0.81 -20.84 -11.73
C VAL A 76 0.64 -20.96 -12.18
N LEU A 77 1.42 -19.92 -11.91
CA LEU A 77 2.83 -19.84 -12.29
C LEU A 77 3.68 -20.10 -11.05
N VAL A 78 4.55 -21.11 -11.14
CA VAL A 78 5.41 -21.51 -10.02
C VAL A 78 6.89 -21.27 -10.35
N GLY A 79 7.60 -20.67 -9.41
CA GLY A 79 9.02 -20.32 -9.53
C GLY A 79 9.22 -18.82 -9.65
N ALA A 80 9.63 -18.19 -8.55
CA ALA A 80 10.10 -16.82 -8.57
C ALA A 80 11.41 -16.71 -9.36
N VAL A 81 11.62 -15.58 -10.03
CA VAL A 81 12.89 -15.33 -10.71
C VAL A 81 13.89 -14.84 -9.67
N ASP A 82 14.96 -15.60 -9.50
CA ASP A 82 16.00 -15.28 -8.53
C ASP A 82 16.83 -14.05 -8.96
N ASN A 83 17.48 -13.39 -8.00
CA ASN A 83 18.44 -12.30 -8.22
C ASN A 83 17.93 -11.02 -8.94
N LEU A 84 16.62 -10.83 -9.07
CA LEU A 84 16.04 -9.59 -9.60
C LEU A 84 16.18 -8.37 -8.67
N GLY A 85 16.33 -8.62 -7.38
CA GLY A 85 16.41 -7.59 -6.36
C GLY A 85 16.09 -8.13 -4.97
N VAL A 86 16.02 -7.20 -4.02
CA VAL A 86 15.74 -7.50 -2.60
C VAL A 86 14.26 -7.74 -2.31
N ASN A 87 13.37 -7.39 -3.24
CA ASN A 87 11.92 -7.52 -3.07
C ASN A 87 11.38 -8.87 -3.61
N PRO A 88 11.08 -9.85 -2.74
CA PRO A 88 10.53 -11.15 -3.11
C PRO A 88 9.14 -11.06 -3.75
N LYS A 89 8.37 -9.98 -3.55
CA LYS A 89 7.08 -9.80 -4.24
C LYS A 89 7.32 -9.51 -5.73
N ILE A 90 8.26 -8.61 -6.05
CA ILE A 90 8.66 -8.34 -7.44
C ILE A 90 9.26 -9.60 -8.09
N ASN A 91 10.14 -10.31 -7.37
CA ASN A 91 10.74 -11.55 -7.87
C ASN A 91 9.68 -12.61 -8.23
N ASN A 92 8.62 -12.71 -7.42
CA ASN A 92 7.50 -13.60 -7.66
C ASN A 92 6.59 -13.12 -8.82
N LEU A 93 6.45 -11.81 -9.00
CA LEU A 93 5.58 -11.22 -10.05
C LEU A 93 6.22 -11.16 -11.44
N ALA A 94 7.54 -11.33 -11.56
CA ALA A 94 8.24 -11.13 -12.83
C ALA A 94 7.66 -11.98 -13.97
N ARG A 95 7.46 -13.29 -13.73
CA ARG A 95 6.92 -14.20 -14.74
C ARG A 95 5.47 -13.86 -15.10
N SER A 96 4.60 -13.64 -14.10
CA SER A 96 3.20 -13.29 -14.37
C SER A 96 3.05 -11.94 -15.08
N TYR A 97 3.93 -10.99 -14.83
CA TYR A 97 3.95 -9.72 -15.57
C TYR A 97 4.44 -9.88 -17.02
N ALA A 98 5.43 -10.74 -17.26
CA ALA A 98 5.88 -11.06 -18.61
C ALA A 98 4.78 -11.76 -19.43
N GLU A 99 4.07 -12.69 -18.82
CA GLU A 99 3.01 -13.48 -19.46
C GLU A 99 1.65 -12.77 -19.54
N ALA A 100 1.44 -11.72 -18.72
CA ALA A 100 0.22 -10.91 -18.75
C ALA A 100 -0.06 -10.39 -20.17
N GLN A 101 -1.22 -10.79 -20.71
CA GLN A 101 -1.61 -10.55 -22.09
C GLN A 101 -2.09 -9.13 -22.37
N TYR A 102 -2.62 -8.47 -21.34
CA TYR A 102 -3.27 -7.18 -21.49
C TYR A 102 -2.40 -6.04 -20.95
N ASP A 103 -2.64 -4.83 -21.46
CA ASP A 103 -1.91 -3.63 -21.04
C ASP A 103 -2.30 -3.18 -19.63
N ILE A 104 -3.57 -3.32 -19.24
CA ILE A 104 -4.01 -3.01 -17.89
C ILE A 104 -3.68 -4.19 -16.99
N VAL A 105 -2.86 -3.93 -15.97
CA VAL A 105 -2.43 -4.90 -14.97
C VAL A 105 -3.04 -4.52 -13.62
N TRP A 106 -3.67 -5.50 -12.97
CA TRP A 106 -4.18 -5.38 -11.61
C TRP A 106 -3.37 -6.25 -10.65
N VAL A 107 -2.45 -5.66 -9.91
CA VAL A 107 -1.69 -6.36 -8.87
C VAL A 107 -2.49 -6.36 -7.57
N VAL A 108 -2.84 -7.54 -7.06
CA VAL A 108 -3.64 -7.69 -5.84
C VAL A 108 -3.01 -8.71 -4.90
N ASP A 109 -2.68 -8.28 -3.68
CA ASP A 109 -2.14 -9.15 -2.64
C ASP A 109 -3.11 -10.31 -2.30
N SER A 110 -2.55 -11.44 -1.87
CA SER A 110 -3.28 -12.67 -1.53
C SER A 110 -4.24 -12.55 -0.34
N GLN A 111 -3.93 -11.70 0.64
CA GLN A 111 -4.75 -11.41 1.82
C GLN A 111 -5.95 -10.48 1.55
N VAL A 112 -6.14 -10.04 0.31
CA VAL A 112 -7.15 -9.04 -0.07
C VAL A 112 -8.41 -9.72 -0.60
N TRP A 113 -9.55 -9.34 -0.05
CA TRP A 113 -10.87 -9.59 -0.63
C TRP A 113 -11.45 -8.29 -1.18
N LEU A 114 -12.10 -8.37 -2.34
CA LEU A 114 -12.69 -7.22 -3.05
C LEU A 114 -14.13 -7.50 -3.43
N SER A 115 -14.95 -6.45 -3.48
CA SER A 115 -16.35 -6.60 -3.89
C SER A 115 -16.47 -7.01 -5.37
N PRO A 116 -17.57 -7.67 -5.79
CA PRO A 116 -17.74 -8.12 -7.18
C PRO A 116 -17.65 -7.03 -8.25
N HIS A 117 -17.84 -5.75 -7.91
CA HIS A 117 -17.76 -4.63 -8.84
C HIS A 117 -16.48 -3.81 -8.66
N ALA A 118 -15.46 -4.37 -8.02
CA ALA A 118 -14.20 -3.67 -7.78
C ALA A 118 -13.42 -3.44 -9.08
N MET A 119 -13.35 -4.46 -9.94
CA MET A 119 -12.64 -4.38 -11.21
C MET A 119 -13.22 -3.30 -12.13
N SER A 120 -14.52 -3.34 -12.41
CA SER A 120 -15.18 -2.38 -13.30
C SER A 120 -15.01 -0.94 -12.80
N ARG A 121 -15.27 -0.69 -11.52
CA ARG A 121 -15.08 0.66 -10.94
C ARG A 121 -13.62 1.12 -10.96
N ALA A 122 -12.66 0.21 -10.83
CA ALA A 122 -11.24 0.56 -10.92
C ALA A 122 -10.82 0.87 -12.36
N VAL A 123 -11.31 0.10 -13.34
CA VAL A 123 -11.08 0.33 -14.77
C VAL A 123 -11.72 1.65 -15.22
N ASP A 124 -12.95 1.92 -14.81
CA ASP A 124 -13.61 3.22 -15.02
C ASP A 124 -12.77 4.35 -14.42
N ALA A 125 -12.28 4.16 -13.20
CA ALA A 125 -11.45 5.16 -12.54
C ALA A 125 -10.15 5.45 -13.30
N LEU A 126 -9.55 4.43 -13.95
CA LEU A 126 -8.30 4.50 -14.70
C LEU A 126 -8.48 5.10 -16.11
N THR A 127 -9.67 4.97 -16.69
CA THR A 127 -9.99 5.41 -18.06
C THR A 127 -10.63 6.79 -18.10
N MET A 128 -11.38 7.16 -17.07
CA MET A 128 -11.97 8.49 -16.93
C MET A 128 -10.91 9.58 -16.67
N LYS A 129 -11.29 10.83 -16.95
CA LYS A 129 -10.46 11.99 -16.63
C LYS A 129 -10.20 12.10 -15.12
N PRO A 130 -9.03 12.61 -14.70
CA PRO A 130 -8.75 12.91 -13.31
C PRO A 130 -9.82 13.83 -12.70
N LEU A 131 -10.21 13.53 -11.47
CA LEU A 131 -11.20 14.34 -10.75
C LEU A 131 -10.57 15.62 -10.24
N ALA A 132 -11.36 16.69 -10.17
CA ALA A 132 -10.95 17.91 -9.49
C ALA A 132 -10.70 17.60 -8.00
N PRO A 133 -9.58 18.09 -7.43
CA PRO A 133 -9.31 17.95 -6.02
C PRO A 133 -10.44 18.53 -5.16
N THR A 134 -10.69 17.91 -4.01
CA THR A 134 -11.65 18.40 -3.02
C THR A 134 -10.89 18.96 -1.81
N PRO A 135 -11.47 19.91 -1.07
CA PRO A 135 -12.77 20.54 -1.25
C PRO A 135 -12.80 21.60 -2.37
N ALA A 136 -13.97 21.79 -2.99
CA ALA A 136 -14.15 22.66 -4.16
C ALA A 136 -13.79 24.14 -3.92
N PHE A 137 -13.79 24.61 -2.67
CA PHE A 137 -13.37 25.98 -2.33
C PHE A 137 -11.86 26.19 -2.44
N LEU A 138 -11.05 25.12 -2.39
CA LEU A 138 -9.62 25.18 -2.70
C LEU A 138 -9.46 24.94 -4.20
N SER A 139 -9.40 26.03 -4.98
CA SER A 139 -9.21 25.97 -6.43
C SER A 139 -7.87 25.33 -6.79
N ARG A 140 -7.86 24.01 -6.99
CA ARG A 140 -6.72 23.20 -7.39
C ARG A 140 -7.02 22.48 -8.69
N LYS A 141 -5.99 22.32 -9.53
CA LYS A 141 -6.10 21.52 -10.75
C LYS A 141 -5.81 20.05 -10.42
N PRO A 142 -6.46 19.10 -11.11
CA PRO A 142 -6.02 17.71 -11.08
C PRO A 142 -4.56 17.61 -11.51
N HIS A 143 -3.83 16.68 -10.90
CA HIS A 143 -2.48 16.36 -11.35
C HIS A 143 -2.55 15.57 -12.65
N GLY A 144 -1.94 16.06 -13.74
CA GLY A 144 -1.96 15.39 -15.03
C GLY A 144 -3.31 15.42 -15.77
N ASN A 145 -3.28 14.97 -17.02
CA ASN A 145 -4.47 14.93 -17.89
C ASN A 145 -5.16 13.55 -17.93
N ARG A 146 -4.51 12.52 -17.39
CA ARG A 146 -4.98 11.13 -17.37
C ARG A 146 -4.55 10.43 -16.09
N VAL A 147 -5.36 9.48 -15.62
CA VAL A 147 -5.02 8.61 -14.48
C VAL A 147 -4.02 7.53 -14.91
N GLY A 148 -2.88 7.47 -14.22
CA GLY A 148 -1.82 6.47 -14.43
C GLY A 148 -1.97 5.25 -13.52
N ILE A 149 -2.52 5.44 -12.32
CA ILE A 149 -2.71 4.35 -11.35
C ILE A 149 -3.97 4.55 -10.52
N VAL A 150 -4.65 3.43 -10.25
CA VAL A 150 -5.81 3.33 -9.36
C VAL A 150 -5.51 2.35 -8.24
N HIS A 151 -5.87 2.70 -7.01
CA HIS A 151 -5.69 1.82 -5.85
C HIS A 151 -6.90 1.81 -4.94
N HIS A 152 -6.97 0.83 -4.04
CA HIS A 152 -8.06 0.68 -3.08
C HIS A 152 -7.63 1.04 -1.66
N VAL A 153 -8.55 1.60 -0.88
CA VAL A 153 -8.31 1.82 0.55
C VAL A 153 -8.36 0.48 1.29
N PRO A 154 -7.32 0.08 2.02
CA PRO A 154 -7.33 -1.12 2.84
C PRO A 154 -8.22 -0.92 4.05
N LEU A 155 -9.19 -1.83 4.25
CA LEU A 155 -10.01 -1.93 5.44
C LEU A 155 -9.62 -3.19 6.21
N GLY A 156 -9.22 -3.05 7.48
CA GLY A 156 -8.81 -4.17 8.30
C GLY A 156 -9.98 -5.06 8.72
N VAL A 157 -9.94 -6.33 8.37
CA VAL A 157 -10.85 -7.38 8.86
C VAL A 157 -10.11 -8.21 9.89
N LEU A 158 -10.75 -8.55 11.01
CA LEU A 158 -10.14 -9.35 12.08
C LEU A 158 -10.47 -10.83 11.89
N PRO A 159 -9.54 -11.66 11.39
CA PRO A 159 -9.70 -13.10 11.43
C PRO A 159 -9.33 -13.69 12.80
N ALA A 160 -8.50 -12.98 13.59
CA ALA A 160 -8.00 -13.41 14.90
C ALA A 160 -8.29 -12.35 15.97
N ASN A 161 -8.60 -12.81 17.19
CA ASN A 161 -8.91 -11.94 18.33
C ASN A 161 -7.66 -11.65 19.18
N THR A 162 -6.59 -11.12 18.56
CA THR A 162 -5.36 -10.71 19.26
C THR A 162 -5.25 -9.19 19.35
N TRP A 163 -4.63 -8.67 20.40
CA TRP A 163 -4.44 -7.22 20.55
C TRP A 163 -3.60 -6.60 19.43
N GLY A 164 -2.62 -7.33 18.88
CA GLY A 164 -1.86 -6.88 17.71
C GLY A 164 -2.73 -6.67 16.46
N SER A 165 -3.66 -7.60 16.21
CA SER A 165 -4.63 -7.50 15.11
C SER A 165 -5.62 -6.35 15.30
N HIS A 166 -6.13 -6.17 16.52
CA HIS A 166 -7.01 -5.03 16.84
C HIS A 166 -6.33 -3.68 16.64
N LEU A 167 -5.06 -3.56 17.04
CA LEU A 167 -4.24 -2.36 16.82
C LEU A 167 -4.02 -2.06 15.33
N GLU A 168 -3.63 -3.06 14.55
CA GLU A 168 -3.41 -2.90 13.11
C GLU A 168 -4.73 -2.60 12.38
N ARG A 169 -5.86 -3.20 12.78
CA ARG A 169 -7.18 -2.80 12.25
C ARG A 169 -7.49 -1.35 12.57
N ALA A 170 -7.33 -0.93 13.83
CA ALA A 170 -7.58 0.44 14.24
C ALA A 170 -6.71 1.41 13.43
N PHE A 171 -5.41 1.11 13.29
CA PHE A 171 -4.50 1.92 12.47
C PHE A 171 -4.94 2.02 10.99
N LEU A 172 -5.17 0.88 10.33
CA LEU A 172 -5.53 0.84 8.90
C LEU A 172 -6.84 1.57 8.61
N SER A 173 -7.81 1.45 9.51
CA SER A 173 -9.18 1.94 9.31
C SER A 173 -9.43 3.34 9.87
N THR A 174 -8.43 3.95 10.53
CA THR A 174 -8.53 5.32 11.07
C THR A 174 -7.41 6.20 10.50
N THR A 175 -6.30 6.41 11.21
CA THR A 175 -5.20 7.31 10.80
C THR A 175 -4.74 7.04 9.37
N HIS A 176 -4.47 5.78 9.02
CA HIS A 176 -3.98 5.43 7.69
C HIS A 176 -4.99 5.81 6.61
N ALA A 177 -6.25 5.38 6.75
CA ALA A 177 -7.30 5.74 5.80
C ALA A 177 -7.52 7.26 5.74
N LYS A 178 -7.69 7.93 6.87
CA LYS A 178 -7.94 9.37 6.98
C LYS A 178 -6.88 10.20 6.28
N MET A 179 -5.60 9.94 6.56
CA MET A 179 -4.49 10.71 5.99
C MET A 179 -4.30 10.45 4.50
N TYR A 180 -4.34 9.18 4.08
CA TYR A 180 -4.16 8.84 2.67
C TYR A 180 -5.34 9.35 1.83
N LEU A 181 -6.57 9.24 2.33
CA LEU A 181 -7.73 9.80 1.66
C LEU A 181 -7.63 11.32 1.53
N ALA A 182 -7.18 12.03 2.59
CA ALA A 182 -7.02 13.47 2.54
C ALA A 182 -5.94 13.92 1.54
N ILE A 183 -4.77 13.27 1.52
CA ILE A 183 -3.68 13.57 0.57
C ILE A 183 -4.13 13.35 -0.87
N ASN A 184 -4.83 12.24 -1.14
CA ASN A 184 -5.35 11.91 -2.46
C ASN A 184 -6.48 12.86 -2.88
N ALA A 185 -7.38 13.22 -1.96
CA ALA A 185 -8.46 14.18 -2.21
C ALA A 185 -7.92 15.58 -2.58
N LEU A 186 -6.84 16.00 -1.93
CA LEU A 186 -6.18 17.29 -2.18
C LEU A 186 -5.19 17.26 -3.35
N ALA A 187 -4.92 16.08 -3.92
CA ALA A 187 -3.94 15.81 -4.98
C ALA A 187 -2.56 16.43 -4.69
N ILE A 188 -2.09 16.34 -3.44
CA ILE A 188 -0.82 16.95 -3.00
C ILE A 188 0.38 16.13 -3.48
N ASP A 189 0.30 14.81 -3.33
CA ASP A 189 1.37 13.89 -3.67
C ASP A 189 0.78 12.52 -3.99
N SER A 190 1.55 11.67 -4.68
CA SER A 190 1.16 10.28 -4.95
C SER A 190 1.31 9.44 -3.69
N CYS A 191 0.18 9.12 -3.07
CA CYS A 191 0.12 8.34 -1.84
C CYS A 191 -0.69 7.05 -2.05
N VAL A 192 -0.03 6.03 -2.61
CA VAL A 192 -0.62 4.71 -2.92
C VAL A 192 -0.67 3.80 -1.71
N MET A 193 -1.68 2.91 -1.70
CA MET A 193 -1.84 1.86 -0.70
C MET A 193 -1.60 0.48 -1.35
N GLY A 194 -0.46 -0.14 -1.09
CA GLY A 194 0.14 -1.29 -1.81
C GLY A 194 -0.58 -2.60 -2.01
N LYS A 195 -1.84 -2.71 -1.58
CA LYS A 195 -2.55 -4.00 -1.48
C LYS A 195 -3.29 -4.35 -2.77
N SER A 196 -3.71 -3.36 -3.54
CA SER A 196 -4.51 -3.53 -4.76
C SER A 196 -4.30 -2.32 -5.66
N ASN A 197 -3.50 -2.50 -6.72
CA ASN A 197 -3.04 -1.44 -7.62
C ASN A 197 -3.29 -1.82 -9.08
N LEU A 198 -4.02 -0.98 -9.80
CA LEU A 198 -4.37 -1.12 -11.21
C LEU A 198 -3.66 -0.02 -12.02
N TYR A 199 -2.85 -0.39 -13.00
CA TYR A 199 -2.08 0.53 -13.84
C TYR A 199 -1.81 -0.07 -15.22
N ARG A 200 -1.18 0.69 -16.13
CA ARG A 200 -0.84 0.21 -17.48
C ARG A 200 0.63 -0.19 -17.60
N LYS A 201 0.90 -1.29 -18.31
CA LYS A 201 2.27 -1.70 -18.66
C LYS A 201 2.93 -0.65 -19.55
N SER A 202 2.17 -0.10 -20.50
CA SER A 202 2.59 0.96 -21.43
C SER A 202 3.04 2.25 -20.72
N ASP A 203 2.44 2.57 -19.58
CA ASP A 203 2.89 3.70 -18.74
C ASP A 203 4.19 3.37 -18.04
N LEU A 204 4.31 2.16 -17.50
CA LEU A 204 5.50 1.73 -16.76
C LEU A 204 6.75 1.58 -17.64
N VAL A 205 6.57 1.26 -18.93
CA VAL A 205 7.64 1.24 -19.94
C VAL A 205 8.25 2.63 -20.16
N GLN A 206 7.46 3.69 -19.99
CA GLN A 206 7.91 5.07 -20.21
C GLN A 206 8.71 5.64 -19.04
N VAL A 207 8.79 4.93 -17.91
CA VAL A 207 9.55 5.40 -16.74
C VAL A 207 11.04 5.44 -17.10
N PRO A 208 11.68 6.62 -17.03
CA PRO A 208 13.06 6.79 -17.48
C PRO A 208 14.05 6.12 -16.55
N ASP A 209 15.23 5.80 -17.09
CA ASP A 209 16.28 5.14 -16.32
C ASP A 209 16.84 6.01 -15.19
N SER A 210 16.77 7.33 -15.34
CA SER A 210 17.10 8.32 -14.30
C SER A 210 16.23 8.22 -13.05
N PHE A 211 15.04 7.63 -13.11
CA PHE A 211 14.24 7.38 -11.91
C PHE A 211 14.90 6.35 -10.98
N PHE A 212 15.73 5.46 -11.53
CA PHE A 212 16.39 4.37 -10.81
C PHE A 212 17.88 4.62 -10.58
N ALA A 213 18.49 5.51 -11.36
CA ALA A 213 19.87 5.94 -11.21
C ALA A 213 19.94 7.16 -10.28
N TYR A 214 20.34 6.94 -9.02
CA TYR A 214 20.79 8.01 -8.14
C TYR A 214 22.24 7.72 -7.76
N ASP A 215 23.14 8.53 -8.32
CA ASP A 215 24.50 8.67 -7.83
C ASP A 215 24.63 10.03 -7.15
N ASP A 216 25.33 10.06 -6.02
CA ASP A 216 25.67 11.30 -5.31
C ASP A 216 26.58 12.24 -6.14
N ASP A 217 27.14 11.81 -7.29
CA ASP A 217 28.20 12.52 -8.03
C ASP A 217 28.02 12.64 -9.56
N GLY A 218 26.82 12.47 -10.12
CA GLY A 218 26.55 12.86 -11.51
C GLY A 218 27.34 12.11 -12.60
N GLN A 219 27.86 10.91 -12.31
CA GLN A 219 28.28 9.94 -13.33
C GLN A 219 27.15 8.93 -13.60
N GLU A 220 27.09 8.36 -14.80
CA GLU A 220 26.21 7.22 -15.07
C GLU A 220 26.69 6.03 -14.24
N SER A 221 25.94 5.70 -13.18
CA SER A 221 26.24 4.50 -12.40
C SER A 221 26.13 3.26 -13.26
N SER A 222 27.26 2.58 -13.36
CA SER A 222 27.41 1.23 -13.89
C SER A 222 26.73 0.18 -12.99
N ALA A 223 26.05 0.58 -11.90
CA ALA A 223 25.49 -0.30 -10.87
C ALA A 223 23.99 -0.61 -11.02
N VAL A 224 23.33 -0.21 -12.12
CA VAL A 224 22.03 -0.82 -12.53
C VAL A 224 22.28 -1.82 -13.66
N GLN A 225 23.30 -2.67 -13.52
CA GLN A 225 23.23 -3.98 -14.14
C GLN A 225 22.31 -4.84 -13.27
N ILE A 226 21.05 -5.00 -13.69
CA ILE A 226 20.32 -6.23 -13.36
C ILE A 226 21.29 -7.36 -13.77
N PRO A 227 21.66 -8.30 -12.86
CA PRO A 227 22.69 -9.28 -13.16
C PRO A 227 22.39 -9.93 -14.50
N CYS A 228 23.26 -9.69 -15.48
CA CYS A 228 23.30 -10.52 -16.67
C CYS A 228 23.73 -11.91 -16.19
N LEU A 229 22.78 -12.84 -16.25
CA LEU A 229 22.90 -14.31 -16.22
C LEU A 229 24.29 -14.82 -15.81
N SER A 230 24.40 -15.31 -14.58
CA SER A 230 25.48 -16.22 -14.20
C SER A 230 25.49 -17.40 -15.18
N ARG A 231 26.63 -17.61 -15.83
CA ARG A 231 26.85 -18.40 -17.06
C ARG A 231 26.78 -19.93 -16.88
N ASP A 232 26.06 -20.42 -15.87
CA ASP A 232 26.09 -21.83 -15.45
C ASP A 232 24.71 -22.55 -15.47
N SER A 233 23.70 -22.01 -16.17
CA SER A 233 22.45 -22.74 -16.43
C SER A 233 22.38 -23.26 -17.88
N SER A 234 21.79 -24.44 -18.03
CA SER A 234 21.60 -25.14 -19.31
C SER A 234 21.03 -24.22 -20.40
N TYR A 235 21.61 -24.30 -21.60
CA TYR A 235 21.43 -23.36 -22.72
C TYR A 235 19.96 -23.02 -23.09
N GLY A 236 18.99 -23.91 -22.81
CA GLY A 236 17.56 -23.67 -23.06
C GLY A 236 16.84 -22.88 -21.97
N GLN A 237 17.17 -23.11 -20.69
CA GLN A 237 16.49 -22.50 -19.55
C GLN A 237 16.92 -21.03 -19.37
N ALA A 238 18.19 -20.74 -19.71
CA ALA A 238 18.73 -19.37 -19.70
C ALA A 238 18.06 -18.45 -20.75
N HIS A 239 17.64 -18.99 -21.90
CA HIS A 239 17.00 -18.20 -22.96
C HIS A 239 15.57 -17.79 -22.60
N GLU A 240 14.79 -18.72 -22.03
CA GLU A 240 13.42 -18.44 -21.57
C GLU A 240 13.40 -17.43 -20.42
N GLU A 241 14.30 -17.58 -19.44
CA GLU A 241 14.44 -16.60 -18.36
C GLU A 241 14.88 -15.23 -18.89
N SER A 242 15.77 -15.19 -19.88
CA SER A 242 16.18 -13.92 -20.52
C SER A 242 15.02 -13.20 -21.19
N GLU A 243 14.15 -13.91 -21.90
CA GLU A 243 12.97 -13.32 -22.54
C GLU A 243 11.93 -12.82 -21.52
N ILE A 244 11.69 -13.59 -20.46
CA ILE A 244 10.82 -13.19 -19.34
C ILE A 244 11.36 -11.90 -18.71
N LEU A 245 12.66 -11.83 -18.44
CA LEU A 245 13.30 -10.66 -17.86
C LEU A 245 13.16 -9.42 -18.74
N LEU A 246 13.28 -9.58 -20.07
CA LEU A 246 13.10 -8.48 -21.01
C LEU A 246 11.67 -7.94 -20.97
N LYS A 247 10.66 -8.81 -21.02
CA LYS A 247 9.23 -8.43 -20.98
C LYS A 247 8.83 -7.88 -19.61
N ALA A 248 9.44 -8.38 -18.54
CA ALA A 248 9.16 -7.97 -17.17
C ALA A 248 9.97 -6.75 -16.71
N ARG A 249 10.97 -6.30 -17.48
CA ARG A 249 11.86 -5.19 -17.14
C ARG A 249 11.13 -3.97 -16.54
N PRO A 250 10.00 -3.49 -17.09
CA PRO A 250 9.32 -2.33 -16.52
C PRO A 250 8.93 -2.49 -15.04
N LEU A 251 8.54 -3.70 -14.63
CA LEU A 251 8.18 -4.00 -13.24
C LEU A 251 9.41 -4.39 -12.40
N THR A 252 10.32 -5.22 -12.94
CA THR A 252 11.38 -5.84 -12.14
C THR A 252 12.40 -4.84 -11.60
N ARG A 253 12.56 -3.69 -12.25
CA ARG A 253 13.42 -2.59 -11.79
C ARG A 253 13.03 -2.03 -10.43
N PHE A 254 11.75 -2.15 -10.04
CA PHE A 254 11.29 -1.75 -8.72
C PHE A 254 11.69 -2.76 -7.62
N GLY A 255 12.31 -3.89 -7.98
CA GLY A 255 12.79 -4.93 -7.06
C GLY A 255 13.86 -4.48 -6.07
N ILE A 256 14.48 -3.31 -6.31
CA ILE A 256 15.46 -2.68 -5.41
C ILE A 256 14.81 -1.95 -4.22
N PHE A 257 13.49 -1.76 -4.24
CA PHE A 257 12.72 -1.07 -3.20
C PHE A 257 11.87 -2.04 -2.39
N LEU A 258 11.81 -1.87 -1.07
CA LEU A 258 10.92 -2.68 -0.21
C LEU A 258 9.45 -2.26 -0.29
N ALA A 259 9.17 -1.01 -0.64
CA ALA A 259 7.84 -0.50 -0.93
C ALA A 259 7.75 -0.18 -2.43
N GLU A 260 7.74 -1.24 -3.23
CA GLU A 260 7.76 -1.17 -4.71
C GLU A 260 6.55 -0.42 -5.26
N ASP A 261 5.40 -0.59 -4.62
CA ASP A 261 4.12 0.02 -4.91
C ASP A 261 4.18 1.56 -4.88
N ASN A 262 4.78 2.10 -3.82
CA ASN A 262 4.90 3.54 -3.63
C ASN A 262 5.90 4.15 -4.63
N MET A 263 7.02 3.47 -4.88
CA MET A 263 7.98 3.95 -5.91
C MET A 263 7.40 3.87 -7.31
N LEU A 264 6.65 2.82 -7.62
CA LEU A 264 5.94 2.68 -8.88
C LEU A 264 4.98 3.85 -9.06
N ALA A 265 4.16 4.15 -8.05
CA ALA A 265 3.23 5.27 -8.10
C ALA A 265 3.93 6.63 -8.28
N LEU A 266 5.01 6.87 -7.52
CA LEU A 266 5.83 8.08 -7.63
C LEU A 266 6.45 8.24 -9.02
N SER A 267 6.85 7.14 -9.66
CA SER A 267 7.42 7.15 -11.01
C SER A 267 6.43 7.59 -12.09
N LEU A 268 5.14 7.29 -11.88
CA LEU A 268 4.06 7.72 -12.77
C LEU A 268 3.61 9.16 -12.46
N TRP A 269 3.63 9.55 -11.19
CA TRP A 269 3.21 10.86 -10.73
C TRP A 269 4.21 11.97 -11.07
N ARG A 270 5.52 11.72 -10.90
CA ARG A 270 6.54 12.75 -11.12
C ARG A 270 6.81 12.98 -12.62
N PRO A 271 7.45 14.10 -12.99
CA PRO A 271 7.98 14.26 -14.34
C PRO A 271 8.89 13.09 -14.73
N PRO A 272 8.88 12.67 -16.01
CA PRO A 272 8.21 13.33 -17.14
C PRO A 272 6.74 12.90 -17.34
N LEU A 273 6.28 11.83 -16.71
CA LEU A 273 4.95 11.24 -16.99
C LEU A 273 3.79 12.11 -16.49
N ASN A 274 3.92 12.71 -15.30
CA ASN A 274 2.91 13.61 -14.72
C ASN A 274 1.49 13.02 -14.77
N LEU A 275 1.33 11.73 -14.44
CA LEU A 275 0.04 11.05 -14.46
C LEU A 275 -0.69 11.18 -13.13
N ALA A 276 -2.01 11.28 -13.20
CA ALA A 276 -2.85 11.38 -12.01
C ALA A 276 -2.91 10.06 -11.25
N HIS A 277 -3.15 10.20 -9.96
CA HIS A 277 -3.42 9.11 -9.05
C HIS A 277 -4.89 9.15 -8.60
N ARG A 278 -5.56 7.99 -8.48
CA ARG A 278 -6.96 7.93 -8.07
C ARG A 278 -7.27 6.77 -7.13
N VAL A 279 -8.00 7.06 -6.06
CA VAL A 279 -8.61 6.03 -5.20
C VAL A 279 -9.85 5.47 -5.90
N ALA A 280 -9.99 4.14 -5.96
CA ALA A 280 -11.13 3.47 -6.56
C ALA A 280 -12.44 3.85 -5.84
N PRO A 281 -13.50 4.27 -6.56
CA PRO A 281 -14.73 4.74 -5.94
C PRO A 281 -15.55 3.58 -5.34
N GLY A 282 -16.11 3.81 -4.15
CA GLY A 282 -17.08 2.92 -3.52
C GLY A 282 -16.56 1.52 -3.17
N ASN A 283 -15.24 1.30 -3.17
CA ASN A 283 -14.61 0.03 -2.85
C ASN A 283 -13.50 0.19 -1.84
N VAL A 284 -13.43 -0.76 -0.92
CA VAL A 284 -12.29 -0.97 -0.05
C VAL A 284 -11.69 -2.35 -0.35
N ALA A 285 -10.38 -2.46 -0.19
CA ALA A 285 -9.69 -3.73 -0.16
C ALA A 285 -9.82 -4.29 1.27
N HIS A 286 -10.64 -5.31 1.47
CA HIS A 286 -10.74 -5.96 2.77
C HIS A 286 -9.47 -6.78 3.00
N VAL A 287 -8.70 -6.41 4.03
CA VAL A 287 -7.41 -7.02 4.35
C VAL A 287 -7.58 -7.83 5.62
N ALA A 288 -7.37 -9.14 5.56
CA ALA A 288 -7.32 -9.98 6.75
C ALA A 288 -6.08 -9.63 7.59
N VAL A 289 -6.28 -9.16 8.80
CA VAL A 289 -5.21 -8.69 9.71
C VAL A 289 -4.86 -9.78 10.73
N GLY A 290 -4.52 -10.98 10.28
CA GLY A 290 -4.47 -12.17 11.17
C GLY A 290 -3.13 -12.50 11.81
N ASP A 291 -2.02 -12.20 11.15
CA ASP A 291 -0.71 -12.75 11.52
C ASP A 291 0.05 -11.87 12.52
N ILE A 292 -0.66 -11.08 13.34
CA ILE A 292 -0.06 -10.18 14.33
C ILE A 292 -0.56 -10.59 15.72
N HIS A 293 0.22 -11.43 16.39
CA HIS A 293 -0.14 -12.00 17.68
C HIS A 293 0.14 -11.03 18.83
N THR A 294 1.18 -10.21 18.73
CA THR A 294 1.64 -9.35 19.83
C THR A 294 1.67 -7.86 19.48
N ILE A 295 1.60 -7.01 20.51
CA ILE A 295 1.80 -5.55 20.37
C ILE A 295 3.21 -5.24 19.84
N THR A 296 4.20 -6.05 20.23
CA THR A 296 5.58 -5.92 19.75
C THR A 296 5.70 -6.22 18.25
N GLU A 297 4.98 -7.22 17.74
CA GLU A 297 4.92 -7.50 16.29
C GLU A 297 4.26 -6.36 15.52
N TYR A 298 3.15 -5.81 16.05
CA TYR A 298 2.51 -4.60 15.52
C TYR A 298 3.51 -3.43 15.48
N ALA A 299 4.19 -3.15 16.59
CA ALA A 299 5.17 -2.07 16.69
C ALA A 299 6.34 -2.26 15.71
N LYS A 300 6.90 -3.48 15.60
CA LYS A 300 7.97 -3.82 14.63
C LYS A 300 7.51 -3.61 13.19
N ARG A 301 6.26 -3.96 12.88
CA ARG A 301 5.66 -3.78 11.55
C ARG A 301 5.52 -2.30 11.21
N ARG A 302 4.95 -1.50 12.11
CA ARG A 302 4.81 -0.04 11.96
C ARG A 302 6.16 0.66 11.87
N MET A 303 7.12 0.30 12.72
CA MET A 303 8.50 0.80 12.68
C MET A 303 9.13 0.59 11.30
N ARG A 304 9.00 -0.62 10.75
CA ARG A 304 9.50 -0.94 9.40
C ARG A 304 8.89 -0.02 8.35
N TRP A 305 7.57 0.18 8.37
CA TRP A 305 6.89 1.05 7.41
C TRP A 305 7.33 2.52 7.50
N ILE A 306 7.48 3.05 8.71
CA ILE A 306 7.97 4.42 8.92
C ILE A 306 9.41 4.56 8.41
N ARG A 307 10.28 3.61 8.76
CA ARG A 307 11.70 3.62 8.37
C ARG A 307 11.89 3.51 6.85
N VAL A 308 11.06 2.73 6.17
CA VAL A 308 11.05 2.63 4.70
C VAL A 308 10.54 3.93 4.08
N ARG A 309 9.42 4.49 4.57
CA ARG A 309 8.81 5.71 4.03
C ARG A 309 9.63 6.98 4.23
N ARG A 310 10.48 7.04 5.27
CA ARG A 310 11.30 8.21 5.59
C ARG A 310 12.06 8.81 4.40
N TYR A 311 12.54 7.97 3.49
CA TYR A 311 13.29 8.43 2.31
C TYR A 311 12.46 8.49 1.02
N MET A 312 11.26 7.91 1.02
CA MET A 312 10.41 7.84 -0.16
C MET A 312 9.40 8.99 -0.19
N VAL A 313 8.84 9.31 0.98
CA VAL A 313 7.86 10.38 1.23
C VAL A 313 8.26 11.11 2.52
N PRO A 314 9.39 11.84 2.49
CA PRO A 314 9.98 12.41 3.69
C PRO A 314 9.02 13.36 4.40
N GLU A 315 8.41 14.31 3.69
CA GLU A 315 7.54 15.34 4.27
C GLU A 315 6.40 14.71 5.07
N ALA A 316 5.69 13.75 4.48
CA ALA A 316 4.61 13.03 5.14
C ALA A 316 5.12 12.23 6.35
N THR A 317 6.32 11.64 6.27
CA THR A 317 6.88 10.82 7.35
C THR A 317 7.37 11.65 8.53
N TYR A 318 8.05 12.78 8.28
CA TYR A 318 8.54 13.67 9.32
C TYR A 318 7.42 14.44 10.01
N LEU A 319 6.34 14.76 9.28
CA LEU A 319 5.18 15.44 9.83
C LEU A 319 4.17 14.48 10.51
N GLU A 320 4.29 13.17 10.32
CA GLU A 320 3.35 12.15 10.85
C GLU A 320 2.97 12.39 12.33
N PRO A 321 3.90 12.60 13.28
CA PRO A 321 3.54 12.78 14.69
C PRO A 321 2.65 13.99 14.96
N PHE A 322 2.79 15.07 14.19
CA PHE A 322 2.02 16.30 14.35
C PHE A 322 0.60 16.18 13.79
N THR A 323 0.34 15.11 13.04
CA THR A 323 -0.98 14.78 12.50
C THR A 323 -1.74 13.75 13.32
N GLU A 324 -1.21 13.35 14.49
CA GLU A 324 -1.84 12.40 15.41
C GLU A 324 -2.50 13.12 16.60
N SER A 325 -3.52 12.50 17.20
CA SER A 325 -4.43 13.18 18.12
C SER A 325 -3.73 13.81 19.33
N LEU A 326 -2.72 13.15 19.89
CA LEU A 326 -2.06 13.57 21.12
C LEU A 326 -1.22 14.83 20.92
N VAL A 327 -0.28 14.79 19.97
CA VAL A 327 0.61 15.93 19.68
C VAL A 327 -0.20 17.09 19.09
N ALA A 328 -1.13 16.81 18.17
CA ALA A 328 -2.01 17.82 17.59
C ALA A 328 -2.86 18.51 18.68
N GLY A 329 -3.33 17.76 19.69
CA GLY A 329 -4.10 18.32 20.79
C GLY A 329 -3.29 19.25 21.69
N VAL A 330 -2.03 18.90 21.98
CA VAL A 330 -1.14 19.78 22.76
C VAL A 330 -0.85 21.07 21.98
N LEU A 331 -0.52 20.96 20.69
CA LEU A 331 -0.27 22.12 19.84
C LEU A 331 -1.53 22.98 19.65
N GLY A 332 -2.69 22.36 19.48
CA GLY A 332 -3.98 23.05 19.38
C GLY A 332 -4.30 23.84 20.65
N TRP A 333 -4.03 23.28 21.83
CA TRP A 333 -4.16 24.00 23.09
C TRP A 333 -3.21 25.19 23.16
N LEU A 334 -1.93 25.00 22.86
CA LEU A 334 -0.94 26.09 22.88
C LEU A 334 -1.36 27.22 21.92
N GLY A 335 -1.88 26.86 20.74
CA GLY A 335 -2.44 27.82 19.78
C GLY A 335 -3.61 28.62 20.38
N ILE A 336 -4.65 27.94 20.85
CA ILE A 336 -5.83 28.62 21.41
C ILE A 336 -5.48 29.42 22.67
N TYR A 337 -4.61 28.89 23.52
CA TYR A 337 -4.20 29.56 24.75
C TYR A 337 -3.45 30.86 24.49
N CYS A 338 -2.45 30.82 23.60
CA CYS A 338 -1.63 31.98 23.28
C CYS A 338 -2.37 33.02 22.43
N TRP A 339 -3.15 32.60 21.44
CA TRP A 339 -3.70 33.48 20.42
C TRP A 339 -5.16 33.89 20.67
N VAL A 340 -5.89 33.19 21.54
CA VAL A 340 -7.31 33.47 21.82
C VAL A 340 -7.52 33.77 23.30
N ILE A 341 -7.16 32.85 24.20
CA ILE A 341 -7.49 32.98 25.62
C ILE A 341 -6.70 34.11 26.27
N THR A 342 -5.37 34.14 26.08
CA THR A 342 -4.50 35.12 26.73
C THR A 342 -4.87 36.57 26.33
N PRO A 343 -5.13 36.89 25.04
CA PRO A 343 -5.59 38.22 24.66
C PRO A 343 -6.99 38.58 25.18
N MET A 344 -7.91 37.62 25.32
CA MET A 344 -9.31 37.89 25.69
C MET A 344 -9.54 37.99 27.21
N VAL A 345 -8.89 37.14 28.00
CA VAL A 345 -9.19 36.96 29.43
C VAL A 345 -7.94 37.15 30.32
N GLY A 346 -6.78 37.37 29.70
CA GLY A 346 -5.50 37.43 30.40
C GLY A 346 -4.91 36.04 30.67
N MET A 347 -3.72 36.01 31.28
CA MET A 347 -2.99 34.77 31.54
C MET A 347 -3.67 33.96 32.66
N LEU A 348 -4.09 32.73 32.35
CA LEU A 348 -4.62 31.81 33.35
C LEU A 348 -3.46 31.23 34.16
N GLN A 349 -3.59 31.22 35.48
CA GLN A 349 -2.57 30.66 36.37
C GLN A 349 -3.12 29.52 37.24
N GLY A 350 -2.21 28.61 37.64
CA GLY A 350 -2.50 27.51 38.55
C GLY A 350 -3.64 26.61 38.07
N LYS A 351 -4.60 26.33 38.96
CA LYS A 351 -5.71 25.39 38.70
C LYS A 351 -6.58 25.78 37.50
N LYS A 352 -6.74 27.08 37.23
CA LYS A 352 -7.59 27.56 36.12
C LYS A 352 -7.01 27.19 34.75
N TYR A 353 -5.69 27.29 34.60
CA TYR A 353 -4.99 26.87 33.39
C TYR A 353 -5.17 25.37 33.16
N TRP A 354 -4.83 24.56 34.16
CA TRP A 354 -4.88 23.10 34.03
C TRP A 354 -6.29 22.55 33.82
N LEU A 355 -7.30 23.16 34.46
CA LEU A 355 -8.70 22.79 34.21
C LEU A 355 -9.12 23.12 32.78
N SER A 356 -8.74 24.30 32.27
CA SER A 356 -9.07 24.72 30.90
C SER A 356 -8.35 23.84 29.86
N PHE A 357 -7.08 23.52 30.10
CA PHE A 357 -6.32 22.57 29.30
C PHE A 357 -6.99 21.19 29.28
N ALA A 358 -7.33 20.64 30.44
CA ALA A 358 -7.97 19.33 30.54
C ALA A 358 -9.32 19.30 29.82
N LEU A 359 -10.16 20.32 29.99
CA LEU A 359 -11.44 20.44 29.30
C LEU A 359 -11.26 20.50 27.79
N PHE A 360 -10.35 21.34 27.29
CA PHE A 360 -10.04 21.42 25.87
C PHE A 360 -9.52 20.08 25.34
N TYR A 361 -8.52 19.50 26.01
CA TYR A 361 -7.81 18.31 25.54
C TYR A 361 -8.71 17.07 25.52
N VAL A 362 -9.55 16.88 26.54
CA VAL A 362 -10.57 15.80 26.54
C VAL A 362 -11.58 16.02 25.41
N SER A 363 -12.05 17.26 25.21
CA SER A 363 -12.99 17.58 24.12
C SER A 363 -12.38 17.31 22.75
N HIS A 364 -11.10 17.67 22.56
CA HIS A 364 -10.32 17.39 21.36
C HIS A 364 -10.20 15.89 21.09
N LEU A 365 -9.83 15.09 22.10
CA LEU A 365 -9.70 13.64 21.93
C LEU A 365 -11.03 12.97 21.61
N LEU A 366 -12.13 13.42 22.24
CA LEU A 366 -13.47 12.94 21.93
C LEU A 366 -13.87 13.30 20.50
N ALA A 367 -13.65 14.54 20.07
CA ALA A 367 -13.93 14.97 18.70
C ALA A 367 -13.10 14.17 17.68
N TRP A 368 -11.82 13.94 17.96
CA TRP A 368 -10.93 13.16 17.10
C TRP A 368 -11.39 11.70 16.99
N HIS A 369 -11.76 11.09 18.11
CA HIS A 369 -12.31 9.73 18.14
C HIS A 369 -13.60 9.64 17.32
N CYS A 370 -14.50 10.62 17.45
CA CYS A 370 -15.72 10.68 16.65
C CYS A 370 -15.42 10.76 15.15
N VAL A 371 -14.41 11.55 14.72
CA VAL A 371 -13.98 11.60 13.32
C VAL A 371 -13.48 10.22 12.85
N ASP A 372 -12.66 9.56 13.65
CA ASP A 372 -12.11 8.24 13.31
C ASP A 372 -13.19 7.15 13.23
N GLU A 373 -14.16 7.14 14.15
CA GLU A 373 -15.32 6.23 14.08
C GLU A 373 -16.17 6.51 12.84
N ARG A 374 -16.34 7.78 12.45
CA ARG A 374 -17.07 8.17 11.23
C ARG A 374 -16.35 7.73 9.96
N VAL A 375 -15.02 7.86 9.92
CA VAL A 375 -14.19 7.35 8.81
C VAL A 375 -14.36 5.83 8.69
N LEU A 376 -14.23 5.10 9.80
CA LEU A 376 -14.42 3.65 9.79
C LEU A 376 -15.83 3.27 9.30
N CYS A 377 -16.87 3.92 9.84
CA CYS A 377 -18.25 3.69 9.41
C CYS A 377 -18.43 3.95 7.90
N ALA A 378 -17.84 5.03 7.38
CA ALA A 378 -17.88 5.33 5.94
C ALA A 378 -17.19 4.24 5.10
N LEU A 379 -16.02 3.74 5.55
CA LEU A 379 -15.33 2.62 4.89
C LEU A 379 -16.14 1.32 4.92
N GLN A 380 -16.98 1.13 5.95
CA GLN A 380 -17.92 0.01 6.08
C GLN A 380 -19.25 0.26 5.36
N SER A 381 -19.28 1.14 4.36
CA SER A 381 -20.50 1.50 3.60
C SER A 381 -21.62 2.07 4.48
N GLY A 382 -21.26 2.82 5.53
CA GLY A 382 -22.21 3.42 6.47
C GLY A 382 -22.68 2.46 7.59
N ASN A 383 -22.18 1.22 7.61
CA ASN A 383 -22.53 0.27 8.66
C ASN A 383 -21.66 0.52 9.90
N PRO A 384 -22.25 0.79 11.08
CA PRO A 384 -21.49 0.96 12.30
C PRO A 384 -20.88 -0.38 12.76
N LEU A 385 -19.82 -0.29 13.57
CA LEU A 385 -19.25 -1.47 14.21
C LEU A 385 -20.30 -2.24 15.02
N PRO A 386 -20.30 -3.60 14.94
CA PRO A 386 -21.13 -4.44 15.78
C PRO A 386 -20.95 -4.09 17.27
N PRO A 387 -22.02 -4.05 18.10
CA PRO A 387 -21.93 -3.67 19.50
C PRO A 387 -20.85 -4.44 20.29
N ALA A 388 -20.69 -5.74 19.99
CA ALA A 388 -19.70 -6.62 20.61
C ALA A 388 -18.25 -6.17 20.38
N GLU A 389 -17.96 -5.46 19.30
CA GLU A 389 -16.60 -5.06 18.93
C GLU A 389 -16.25 -3.63 19.35
N ARG A 390 -17.25 -2.80 19.68
CA ARG A 390 -17.05 -1.36 19.96
C ARG A 390 -16.10 -1.13 21.13
N ALA A 391 -16.22 -1.92 22.19
CA ALA A 391 -15.35 -1.78 23.36
C ALA A 391 -13.88 -2.10 23.01
N SER A 392 -13.64 -3.25 22.37
CA SER A 392 -12.30 -3.65 21.94
C SER A 392 -11.69 -2.67 20.94
N PHE A 393 -12.49 -2.14 20.02
CA PHE A 393 -12.05 -1.11 19.10
C PHE A 393 -11.63 0.19 19.81
N ARG A 394 -12.42 0.67 20.79
CA ARG A 394 -12.05 1.86 21.57
C ARG A 394 -10.74 1.67 22.33
N VAL A 395 -10.55 0.51 22.99
CA VAL A 395 -9.30 0.21 23.69
C VAL A 395 -8.14 0.15 22.71
N ALA A 396 -8.30 -0.50 21.56
CA ALA A 396 -7.28 -0.57 20.52
C ALA A 396 -6.97 0.82 19.94
N TRP A 397 -7.97 1.67 19.73
CA TRP A 397 -7.79 3.05 19.28
C TRP A 397 -6.95 3.85 20.29
N CYS A 398 -7.28 3.79 21.59
CA CYS A 398 -6.51 4.47 22.63
C CYS A 398 -5.05 3.98 22.68
N LEU A 399 -4.85 2.66 22.67
CA LEU A 399 -3.51 2.07 22.66
C LEU A 399 -2.72 2.46 21.40
N ARG A 400 -3.38 2.53 20.24
CA ARG A 400 -2.75 2.96 18.98
C ARG A 400 -2.29 4.41 19.06
N GLU A 401 -3.14 5.33 19.54
CA GLU A 401 -2.80 6.74 19.72
C GLU A 401 -1.60 6.90 20.69
N LEU A 402 -1.59 6.17 21.80
CA LEU A 402 -0.48 6.18 22.77
C LEU A 402 0.83 5.65 22.18
N LEU A 403 0.76 4.62 21.33
CA LEU A 403 1.94 3.98 20.74
C LEU A 403 2.49 4.70 19.50
N ALA A 404 1.71 5.59 18.86
CA ALA A 404 2.09 6.24 17.60
C ALA A 404 3.43 6.99 17.70
N LEU A 405 3.55 7.92 18.66
CA LEU A 405 4.77 8.72 18.84
C LEU A 405 6.00 7.87 19.28
N PRO A 406 5.89 6.97 20.28
CA PRO A 406 7.01 6.07 20.64
C PRO A 406 7.50 5.20 19.48
N ILE A 407 6.60 4.63 18.68
CA ILE A 407 6.97 3.82 17.52
C ILE A 407 7.65 4.68 16.46
N TRP A 408 7.15 5.89 16.22
CA TRP A 408 7.76 6.83 15.29
C TRP A 408 9.19 7.20 15.72
N LEU A 409 9.39 7.60 16.98
CA LEU A 409 10.73 7.90 17.51
C LEU A 409 11.69 6.72 17.33
N TRP A 410 11.24 5.51 17.68
CA TRP A 410 12.03 4.29 17.50
C TRP A 410 12.39 4.03 16.04
N ALA A 411 11.47 4.27 15.10
CA ALA A 411 11.74 4.12 13.67
C ALA A 411 12.80 5.12 13.17
N MET A 412 12.70 6.37 13.62
CA MET A 412 13.62 7.47 13.23
C MET A 412 15.05 7.25 13.70
N LEU A 413 15.26 6.60 14.85
CA LEU A 413 16.58 6.34 15.45
C LEU A 413 17.43 5.28 14.73
N GLY A 414 17.11 4.90 13.49
CA GLY A 414 18.01 4.03 12.72
C GLY A 414 17.54 3.75 11.29
N THR A 415 18.19 2.78 10.63
CA THR A 415 18.05 2.54 9.19
C THR A 415 17.86 1.06 8.80
N THR A 416 17.89 0.13 9.75
CA THR A 416 17.82 -1.32 9.45
C THR A 416 16.43 -1.92 9.66
N VAL A 417 15.94 -2.77 8.76
CA VAL A 417 14.66 -3.48 8.92
C VAL A 417 14.84 -4.97 8.77
N THR A 418 13.99 -5.74 9.47
CA THR A 418 13.90 -7.20 9.28
C THR A 418 12.61 -7.53 8.55
N TRP A 419 12.72 -8.35 7.51
CA TRP A 419 11.58 -8.80 6.73
C TRP A 419 11.81 -10.19 6.14
N ARG A 420 10.84 -11.09 6.34
CA ARG A 420 10.91 -12.52 5.99
C ARG A 420 12.23 -13.18 6.44
N GLY A 421 12.64 -12.92 7.69
CA GLY A 421 13.86 -13.46 8.27
C GLY A 421 15.18 -12.83 7.79
N LYS A 422 15.16 -11.93 6.81
CA LYS A 422 16.35 -11.25 6.28
C LYS A 422 16.44 -9.82 6.82
N ARG A 423 17.67 -9.31 6.98
CA ARG A 423 17.95 -7.94 7.41
C ARG A 423 18.34 -7.05 6.22
N TYR A 424 17.83 -5.83 6.21
CA TYR A 424 18.08 -4.85 5.15
C TYR A 424 18.41 -3.49 5.76
N ARG A 425 19.35 -2.77 5.16
CA ARG A 425 19.62 -1.35 5.42
C ARG A 425 18.87 -0.52 4.37
N ILE A 426 18.09 0.45 4.83
CA ILE A 426 17.43 1.42 3.95
C ILE A 426 18.39 2.57 3.66
N LEU A 427 18.67 2.79 2.38
CA LEU A 427 19.54 3.84 1.88
C LEU A 427 18.76 5.17 1.74
N LYS A 428 19.49 6.29 1.62
CA LYS A 428 18.89 7.63 1.55
C LYS A 428 18.05 7.88 0.30
N ASP A 429 18.29 7.12 -0.75
CA ASP A 429 17.52 7.12 -2.00
C ASP A 429 16.29 6.18 -1.96
N GLY A 430 15.99 5.59 -0.80
CA GLY A 430 14.87 4.66 -0.61
C GLY A 430 15.16 3.21 -1.01
N ARG A 431 16.31 2.91 -1.64
CA ARG A 431 16.72 1.54 -1.96
C ARG A 431 16.97 0.74 -0.69
N ALA A 432 16.82 -0.58 -0.77
CA ALA A 432 17.17 -1.48 0.32
C ALA A 432 18.37 -2.35 -0.06
N SER A 433 19.39 -2.35 0.79
CA SER A 433 20.56 -3.23 0.67
C SER A 433 20.44 -4.37 1.68
N ARG A 434 20.66 -5.61 1.25
CA ARG A 434 20.73 -6.75 2.16
C ARG A 434 21.97 -6.62 3.05
N ILE A 435 21.81 -6.90 4.34
CA ILE A 435 22.94 -7.02 5.27
C ILE A 435 23.27 -8.51 5.35
N GLU A 436 24.42 -8.91 4.82
CA GLU A 436 24.89 -10.29 4.93
C GLU A 436 25.30 -10.59 6.38
N SER A 437 24.89 -11.76 6.87
CA SER A 437 25.27 -12.26 8.18
C SER A 437 26.71 -12.78 8.11
N GLY A 438 27.70 -11.90 7.95
CA GLY A 438 29.06 -12.34 7.64
C GLY A 438 30.10 -11.22 7.54
N ASN A 439 30.16 -10.32 8.53
CA ASN A 439 31.41 -9.76 9.06
C ASN A 439 31.06 -8.80 10.20
N GLN A 440 31.29 -9.23 11.44
CA GLN A 440 31.71 -8.30 12.49
C GLN A 440 33.13 -7.84 12.12
N GLY A 441 33.23 -7.03 11.08
CA GLY A 441 34.39 -6.23 10.77
C GLY A 441 34.23 -4.91 11.50
N THR A 442 35.11 -4.69 12.46
CA THR A 442 35.35 -3.43 13.16
C THR A 442 35.26 -2.25 12.21
N LEU A 443 34.19 -1.46 12.29
CA LEU A 443 34.21 -0.06 11.89
C LEU A 443 33.39 0.72 12.92
N ALA A 444 34.11 1.51 13.70
CA ALA A 444 33.59 2.54 14.57
C ALA A 444 32.85 3.61 13.73
N ASP A 445 31.66 3.97 14.20
CA ASP A 445 31.16 5.33 14.46
C ASP A 445 29.62 5.37 14.48
#